data_AF-A0A7Y1XHW7-F1
#
_entry.id   AF-A0A7Y1XHW7-F1
#
_cell.length_a   1.000
_cell.length_b   1.000
_cell.length_c   1.000
_cell.angle_alpha   90.00
_cell.angle_beta   90.00
_cell.angle_gamma   90.00
#
_symmetry.space_group_name_H-M   'P 1'
#
loop_
_entity.id
_entity.type
_entity.pdbx_description
1 polymer ?
#
loop_
_entity_poly.entity_id
_entity_poly.type
_entity_poly.pdbx_seq_one_letter_code
_entity_poly.pdbx_strand_id
1 'polypeptide(L)' 'MNEISLGVAMFTAIVLALVVVILVARSQLVSSGNVNIEINGEKTITVPAGDKLLQTL' A
#
# COMPACT_ATOMS: atom_id res chain seq x y z
N MET A 1 -29.42 -26.19 -6.26
CA MET A 1 -27.98 -26.14 -6.65
C MET A 1 -27.65 -24.78 -7.21
N ASN A 2 -28.48 -24.23 -8.10
CA ASN A 2 -28.36 -22.88 -8.63
C ASN A 2 -28.32 -21.81 -7.53
N GLU A 3 -29.17 -21.92 -6.50
CA GLU A 3 -29.28 -20.99 -5.38
C GLU A 3 -28.01 -20.96 -4.53
N ILE A 4 -27.41 -22.13 -4.30
CA ILE A 4 -26.16 -22.27 -3.54
C ILE A 4 -25.00 -21.70 -4.35
N SER A 5 -24.92 -22.02 -5.65
CA SER A 5 -23.89 -21.47 -6.53
C SER A 5 -23.98 -19.95 -6.64
N LEU A 6 -25.20 -19.38 -6.75
CA LEU A 6 -25.40 -17.93 -6.76
C LEU A 6 -25.00 -17.27 -5.44
N GLY A 7 -25.36 -17.90 -4.30
CA GLY A 7 -25.01 -17.39 -2.97
C GLY A 7 -23.50 -17.37 -2.72
N VAL A 8 -22.80 -18.45 -3.07
CA VAL A 8 -21.34 -18.52 -2.98
C VAL A 8 -20.69 -17.49 -3.92
N ALA A 9 -21.16 -17.37 -5.15
CA ALA A 9 -20.64 -16.38 -6.10
C ALA A 9 -20.81 -14.95 -5.59
N MET A 10 -22.00 -14.58 -5.09
CA MET A 10 -22.26 -13.26 -4.52
C MET A 10 -21.34 -12.95 -3.34
N PHE A 11 -21.19 -13.90 -2.41
CA PHE A 11 -20.31 -13.71 -1.25
C PHE A 11 -18.85 -13.50 -1.67
N THR A 12 -18.32 -14.36 -2.55
CA THR A 12 -16.94 -14.21 -3.04
C THR A 12 -16.73 -12.89 -3.77
N ALA A 13 -17.69 -12.46 -4.58
CA ALA A 13 -17.62 -11.18 -5.29
C ALA A 13 -17.53 -9.99 -4.34
N ILE A 14 -18.35 -9.97 -3.27
CA ILE A 14 -18.33 -8.89 -2.27
C ILE A 14 -17.01 -8.84 -1.52
N VAL A 15 -16.50 -10.01 -1.08
CA VAL A 15 -15.21 -10.09 -0.37
C VAL A 15 -14.07 -9.61 -1.27
N LEU A 16 -14.04 -10.05 -2.54
CA LEU A 16 -13.02 -9.61 -3.49
C LEU A 16 -13.12 -8.10 -3.78
N ALA A 17 -14.34 -7.58 -3.97
CA ALA A 17 -14.56 -6.16 -4.17
C ALA A 17 -14.02 -5.35 -2.98
N LEU A 18 -14.30 -5.80 -1.75
CA LEU A 18 -13.81 -5.14 -0.53
C LEU A 18 -12.29 -5.18 -0.44
N VAL A 19 -11.66 -6.31 -0.73
CA VAL A 19 -10.20 -6.45 -0.74
C VAL A 19 -9.57 -5.49 -1.73
N VAL A 20 -10.10 -5.40 -2.95
CA VAL A 20 -9.61 -4.46 -3.97
C VAL A 20 -9.71 -3.02 -3.49
N VAL A 21 -10.85 -2.63 -2.90
CA VAL A 21 -11.03 -1.27 -2.32
C VAL A 21 -9.98 -0.97 -1.26
N ILE A 22 -9.74 -1.90 -0.33
CA ILE A 22 -8.74 -1.73 0.73
C ILE A 22 -7.33 -1.60 0.14
N LEU A 23 -6.98 -2.42 -0.86
CA LEU A 23 -5.66 -2.38 -1.48
C LEU A 23 -5.41 -1.05 -2.21
N VAL A 24 -6.40 -0.55 -2.96
CA VAL A 24 -6.31 0.76 -3.64
C VAL A 24 -6.22 1.91 -2.63
N ALA A 25 -6.97 1.85 -1.53
CA ALA A 25 -6.86 2.84 -0.47
C ALA A 25 -5.46 2.80 0.15
N ARG A 26 -4.96 1.61 0.48
CA ARG A 26 -3.62 1.43 1.07
C ARG A 26 -2.51 1.92 0.13
N SER A 27 -2.61 1.67 -1.17
CA SER A 27 -1.57 2.09 -2.13
C SER A 27 -1.43 3.61 -2.22
N GLN A 28 -2.48 4.36 -1.90
CA GLN A 28 -2.44 5.82 -1.87
C GLN A 28 -2.11 6.39 -0.49
N LEU A 29 -2.58 5.74 0.58
CA LEU A 29 -2.41 6.24 1.96
C LEU A 29 -1.08 5.83 2.60
N VAL A 30 -0.36 4.86 2.02
CA VAL A 30 0.99 4.49 2.44
C VAL A 30 2.00 5.20 1.54
N SER A 31 2.83 6.05 2.16
CA SER A 31 3.86 6.79 1.47
C SER A 31 4.88 5.82 0.85
N SER A 32 4.90 5.75 -0.48
CA SER A 32 5.79 4.89 -1.28
C SER A 32 6.81 5.69 -2.10
N GLY A 33 6.82 7.01 -1.93
CA GLY A 33 7.71 7.92 -2.66
C GLY A 33 9.08 8.08 -2.00
N ASN A 34 9.97 8.78 -2.70
CA ASN A 34 11.24 9.17 -2.12
C ASN A 34 11.02 10.15 -0.97
N VAL A 35 11.76 9.96 0.11
CA VAL A 35 11.79 10.83 1.28
C VAL A 35 13.02 11.72 1.21
N ASN A 36 12.84 12.98 1.59
CA ASN A 36 13.96 13.90 1.78
C ASN A 36 14.47 13.77 3.22
N ILE A 37 15.73 13.37 3.37
CA ILE A 37 16.42 13.32 4.64
C ILE A 37 17.31 14.56 4.72
N GLU A 38 17.04 15.40 5.73
CA GLU A 38 17.86 16.55 6.07
C GLU A 38 18.90 16.12 7.12
N ILE A 39 20.18 16.24 6.78
CA ILE A 39 21.31 15.89 7.63
C ILE A 39 21.86 17.19 8.21
N ASN A 40 21.65 17.39 9.52
CA ASN A 40 22.17 18.52 10.30
C ASN A 40 21.86 19.91 9.72
N GLY A 41 20.80 20.06 8.90
CA GLY A 41 20.44 21.34 8.29
C GLY A 41 21.35 21.80 7.13
N GLU A 42 22.34 21.00 6.74
CA GLU A 42 23.35 21.38 5.74
C GLU A 42 23.22 20.59 4.44
N LYS A 43 22.72 19.35 4.51
CA LYS A 43 22.66 18.44 3.35
C LYS A 43 21.30 17.76 3.26
N THR A 44 20.68 17.82 2.10
CA THR A 44 19.44 17.08 1.80
C THR A 44 19.73 15.97 0.80
N ILE A 45 19.34 14.74 1.15
CA ILE A 45 19.38 13.59 0.22
C ILE A 45 17.98 13.04 0.01
N THR A 46 17.69 12.64 -1.23
CA THR A 46 16.40 12.05 -1.61
C THR A 46 16.61 10.56 -1.80
N VAL A 47 15.99 9.75 -0.95
CA VAL A 47 16.14 8.28 -0.95
C VAL A 47 14.78 7.58 -0.96
N PRO A 48 14.66 6.37 -1.53
CA PRO A 48 13.42 5.61 -1.47
C PRO A 48 13.00 5.33 -0.03
N ALA A 49 11.71 5.49 0.28
CA ALA A 49 11.17 5.17 1.61
C ALA A 49 11.24 3.66 1.88
N GLY A 50 11.65 3.28 3.09
CA GLY A 50 11.63 1.89 3.57
C GLY A 50 13.00 1.24 3.76
N ASP A 51 14.08 1.86 3.26
CA ASP A 51 15.44 1.41 3.54
C ASP A 51 15.92 1.83 4.93
N LYS A 52 16.87 1.07 5.48
CA LYS A 52 17.48 1.37 6.78
C LYS A 52 18.32 2.64 6.66
N LEU A 53 18.23 3.53 7.65
CA LEU A 53 18.98 4.80 7.68
C LEU A 53 20.50 4.62 7.46
N LEU A 54 21.09 3.52 7.95
CA LEU A 54 22.51 3.23 7.81
C LEU A 54 22.94 2.91 6.36
N GLN A 55 22.02 2.42 5.51
CA GLN A 55 22.31 2.16 4.09
C GLN A 55 22.07 3.37 3.18
N THR A 56 21.28 4.34 3.66
CA THR A 56 20.94 5.56 2.90
C THR A 56 21.92 6.72 3.10
N LEU A 57 22.77 6.68 4.13
CA LEU A 57 23.79 7.70 4.46
C LEU A 57 25.18 7.28 3.96
#